data_AF-A0A534CDL1-F1
#
_entry.id   AF-A0A534CDL1-F1
#
_cell.length_a   1.000
_cell.length_b   1.000
_cell.length_c   1.000
_cell.angle_alpha   90.00
_cell.angle_beta   90.00
_cell.angle_gamma   90.00
#
_symmetry.space_group_name_H-M   'P 1'
#
loop_
_entity.id
_entity.type
_entity.pdbx_description
1 polymer ?
#
loop_
_entity_poly.entity_id
_entity_poly.type
_entity_poly.pdbx_seq_one_letter_code
_entity_poly.pdbx_strand_id
1 'polypeptide(L)'
;MPVRPDPVLDEIVTAHVRSLMPEHLTDVVSTDRHTVRPWFAGHADVSPVVADFAPEGYRLIGGRADYFERQRAAAVVYQHGAHVINVFAWVAGRDALPEATTRSGYHLAFWRVGNLEYCAVSDAGWDELRRLERLLRDLGAREQMP
;
A
#
# COMPACT_ATOMS: atom_id res chain seq x y z
N MET A 1 21.92 18.66 -12.00
CA MET A 1 20.48 18.96 -11.84
C MET A 1 20.11 18.60 -10.41
N PRO A 2 19.55 19.49 -9.58
CA PRO A 2 19.02 19.07 -8.30
C PRO A 2 17.83 18.14 -8.57
N VAL A 3 17.84 16.93 -7.99
CA VAL A 3 16.64 16.07 -7.92
C VAL A 3 15.58 16.93 -7.25
N ARG A 4 14.49 17.24 -7.96
CA ARG A 4 13.33 17.83 -7.29
C ARG A 4 12.85 16.77 -6.30
N PRO A 5 12.67 17.11 -5.01
CA PRO A 5 12.00 16.18 -4.11
C PRO A 5 10.66 15.84 -4.76
N ASP A 6 10.42 14.57 -5.01
CA ASP A 6 9.15 14.09 -5.51
C ASP A 6 8.20 14.13 -4.31
N PRO A 7 7.28 15.11 -4.24
CA PRO A 7 6.52 15.39 -3.02
C PRO A 7 5.66 14.19 -2.59
N VAL A 8 5.27 13.35 -3.55
CA VAL A 8 4.49 12.13 -3.29
C VAL A 8 5.32 11.08 -2.55
N LEU A 9 6.61 10.92 -2.89
CA LEU A 9 7.49 9.97 -2.19
C LEU A 9 7.69 10.36 -0.72
N ASP A 10 7.85 11.66 -0.47
CA ASP A 10 8.03 12.22 0.86
C ASP A 10 6.76 12.04 1.70
N GLU A 11 5.59 12.26 1.10
CA GLU A 11 4.27 12.08 1.70
C GLU A 11 4.02 10.61 2.06
N ILE A 12 4.32 9.67 1.15
CA ILE A 12 4.19 8.22 1.39
C ILE A 12 5.08 7.76 2.55
N VAL A 13 6.34 8.18 2.59
CA VAL A 13 7.24 7.83 3.70
C VAL A 13 6.76 8.44 5.01
N THR A 14 6.26 9.68 4.99
CA THR A 14 5.71 10.32 6.19
C THR A 14 4.48 9.58 6.71
N ALA A 15 3.57 9.19 5.81
CA ALA A 15 2.40 8.38 6.16
C ALA A 15 2.79 7.00 6.70
N HIS A 16 3.81 6.36 6.12
CA HIS A 16 4.36 5.10 6.65
C HIS A 16 4.91 5.27 8.06
N VAL A 17 5.80 6.23 8.30
CA VAL A 17 6.39 6.48 9.63
C VAL A 17 5.33 6.83 10.67
N ARG A 18 4.34 7.66 10.29
CA ARG A 18 3.21 7.99 11.17
C ARG A 18 2.42 6.76 11.58
N SER A 19 2.20 5.82 10.67
CA SER A 19 1.49 4.57 10.98
C SER A 19 2.26 3.63 11.92
N LEU A 20 3.59 3.74 11.96
CA LEU A 20 4.42 2.97 12.90
C LEU A 20 4.35 3.53 14.34
N MET A 21 3.78 4.73 14.53
CA MET A 21 3.55 5.27 15.86
C MET A 21 2.41 4.50 16.56
N PRO A 22 2.45 4.34 17.90
CA PRO A 22 1.38 3.65 18.64
C PRO A 22 0.00 4.21 18.28
N GLU A 23 -0.99 3.31 18.19
CA GLU A 23 -2.40 3.63 17.91
C GLU A 23 -2.72 4.14 16.50
N HIS A 24 -1.74 4.23 15.58
CA HIS A 24 -1.93 4.77 14.22
C HIS A 24 -1.76 3.73 13.10
N LEU A 25 -1.50 2.47 13.44
CA LEU A 25 -1.16 1.44 12.45
C LEU A 25 -2.33 1.15 11.49
N THR A 26 -3.52 0.97 12.04
CA THR A 26 -4.75 0.64 11.29
C THR A 26 -5.95 1.29 11.96
N ASP A 27 -6.86 1.86 11.16
CA ASP A 27 -8.18 2.32 11.65
C ASP A 27 -9.14 1.14 11.82
N VAL A 28 -8.94 0.07 11.03
CA VAL A 28 -9.66 -1.19 11.14
C VAL A 28 -8.66 -2.34 11.23
N VAL A 29 -8.59 -2.99 12.40
CA VAL A 29 -7.84 -4.23 12.58
C VAL A 29 -8.71 -5.38 12.04
N SER A 30 -8.33 -5.96 10.91
CA SER A 30 -9.04 -7.11 10.36
C SER A 30 -8.14 -7.90 9.42
N THR A 31 -8.12 -9.22 9.62
CA THR A 31 -7.48 -10.20 8.73
C THR A 31 -8.42 -10.68 7.62
N ASP A 32 -9.67 -10.17 7.55
CA ASP A 32 -10.68 -10.61 6.58
C ASP A 32 -11.05 -9.51 5.57
N ARG A 33 -10.88 -9.83 4.27
CA ARG A 33 -11.29 -9.00 3.13
C ARG A 33 -12.78 -8.63 3.15
N HIS A 34 -13.66 -9.45 3.75
CA HIS A 34 -15.10 -9.19 3.86
C HIS A 34 -15.43 -8.14 4.93
N THR A 35 -14.47 -7.74 5.77
CA THR A 35 -14.60 -6.62 6.69
C THR A 35 -13.87 -5.39 6.16
N VAL A 36 -12.69 -5.60 5.55
CA VAL A 36 -11.83 -4.50 5.07
C VAL A 36 -12.39 -3.83 3.81
N ARG A 37 -12.91 -4.59 2.84
CA ARG A 37 -13.48 -4.00 1.60
C ARG A 37 -14.71 -3.11 1.85
N PRO A 38 -15.72 -3.55 2.62
CA PRO A 38 -16.86 -2.69 2.94
C PRO A 38 -16.47 -1.47 3.77
N TRP A 39 -15.47 -1.60 4.65
CA TRP A 39 -14.94 -0.47 5.41
C TRP A 39 -14.32 0.58 4.48
N PHE A 40 -13.51 0.16 3.51
CA PHE A 40 -12.96 1.07 2.50
C PHE A 40 -14.04 1.72 1.64
N ALA A 41 -15.11 1.02 1.25
CA ALA A 41 -16.21 1.63 0.51
C ALA A 41 -16.90 2.79 1.26
N GLY A 42 -16.80 2.83 2.61
CA GLY A 42 -17.31 3.93 3.43
C GLY A 42 -16.27 4.99 3.83
N HIS A 43 -14.97 4.70 3.71
CA HIS A 43 -13.89 5.51 4.28
C HIS A 43 -12.80 5.92 3.28
N ALA A 44 -12.74 5.31 2.09
CA ALA A 44 -11.84 5.65 1.00
C ALA A 44 -12.61 5.74 -0.33
N ASP A 45 -12.09 6.51 -1.28
CA ASP A 45 -12.70 6.65 -2.61
C ASP A 45 -12.34 5.47 -3.53
N VAL A 46 -11.56 4.51 -3.01
CA VAL A 46 -11.02 3.36 -3.72
C VAL A 46 -11.19 2.07 -2.91
N SER A 47 -11.36 0.95 -3.59
CA SER A 47 -11.36 -0.39 -2.99
C SER A 47 -10.15 -1.16 -3.51
N PRO A 48 -9.04 -1.21 -2.75
CA PRO A 48 -7.86 -1.92 -3.19
C PRO A 48 -8.10 -3.42 -3.24
N VAL A 49 -7.32 -4.08 -4.08
CA VAL A 49 -7.19 -5.53 -4.07
C VAL A 49 -6.51 -5.95 -2.77
N VAL A 50 -7.15 -6.82 -2.00
CA VAL A 50 -6.68 -7.24 -0.68
C VAL A 50 -6.99 -8.72 -0.46
N ALA A 51 -6.00 -9.46 0.03
CA ALA A 51 -6.13 -10.84 0.46
C ALA A 51 -5.14 -11.10 1.60
N ASP A 52 -5.42 -12.11 2.42
CA ASP A 52 -4.45 -12.59 3.40
C ASP A 52 -3.51 -13.59 2.71
N PHE A 53 -2.23 -13.24 2.67
CA PHE A 53 -1.16 -14.07 2.09
C PHE A 53 -0.30 -14.69 3.21
N ALA A 54 -0.94 -15.01 4.35
CA ALA A 54 -0.30 -15.70 5.45
C ALA A 54 0.42 -17.00 5.02
N PRO A 55 -0.08 -17.82 4.06
CA PRO A 55 0.66 -18.97 3.54
C PRO A 55 2.00 -18.60 2.88
N GLU A 56 2.10 -17.41 2.29
CA GLU A 56 3.30 -16.86 1.67
C GLU A 56 4.15 -16.01 2.64
N GLY A 57 3.72 -15.88 3.90
CA GLY A 57 4.41 -15.13 4.96
C GLY A 57 3.93 -13.69 5.17
N TYR A 58 2.94 -13.22 4.41
CA TYR A 58 2.43 -11.84 4.51
C TYR A 58 1.04 -11.83 5.11
N ARG A 59 0.98 -11.64 6.44
CA ARG A 59 -0.27 -11.58 7.16
C ARG A 59 -0.94 -10.23 6.94
N LEU A 60 -2.21 -10.22 6.55
CA LEU A 60 -3.02 -9.01 6.54
C LEU A 60 -3.36 -8.59 7.98
N ILE A 61 -2.93 -7.41 8.40
CA ILE A 61 -3.22 -6.85 9.73
C ILE A 61 -4.50 -6.03 9.72
N GLY A 62 -4.74 -5.31 8.62
CA GLY A 62 -5.92 -4.47 8.49
C GLY A 62 -5.76 -3.40 7.44
N GLY A 63 -6.51 -2.33 7.62
CA GLY A 63 -6.47 -1.17 6.75
C GLY A 63 -6.67 0.13 7.50
N ARG A 64 -6.34 1.23 6.86
CA ARG A 64 -6.65 2.60 7.28
C ARG A 64 -6.96 3.46 6.07
N ALA A 65 -7.75 4.49 6.28
CA ALA A 65 -7.98 5.50 5.25
C ALA A 65 -6.87 6.55 5.41
N ASP A 66 -6.22 6.87 4.31
CA ASP A 66 -5.24 7.95 4.25
C ASP A 66 -5.71 9.00 3.25
N TYR A 67 -4.98 10.10 3.16
CA TYR A 67 -5.26 11.15 2.18
C TYR A 67 -3.97 11.49 1.46
N PHE A 68 -3.95 11.29 0.14
CA PHE A 68 -2.87 11.73 -0.75
C PHE A 68 -3.43 12.70 -1.77
N GLU A 69 -2.71 13.78 -2.09
CA GLU A 69 -3.06 14.71 -3.18
C GLU A 69 -4.54 15.17 -3.20
N ARG A 70 -5.16 15.36 -2.03
CA ARG A 70 -6.59 15.73 -1.84
C ARG A 70 -7.62 14.66 -2.23
N GLN A 71 -7.22 13.41 -2.44
CA GLN A 71 -8.12 12.26 -2.60
C GLN A 71 -7.97 11.28 -1.42
N ARG A 72 -9.05 10.55 -1.10
CA ARG A 72 -8.97 9.50 -0.08
C ARG A 72 -8.24 8.29 -0.64
N ALA A 73 -7.12 7.96 -0.03
CA ALA A 73 -6.36 6.77 -0.33
C ALA A 73 -6.72 5.64 0.65
N ALA A 74 -6.56 4.41 0.19
CA ALA A 74 -6.62 3.24 1.05
C ALA A 74 -5.20 2.81 1.40
N ALA A 75 -4.90 2.56 2.68
CA ALA A 75 -3.65 1.94 3.09
C ALA A 75 -3.95 0.59 3.72
N VAL A 76 -3.41 -0.48 3.12
CA VAL A 76 -3.52 -1.84 3.62
C VAL A 76 -2.23 -2.20 4.34
N VAL A 77 -2.35 -2.77 5.52
CA VAL A 77 -1.18 -3.09 6.37
C VAL A 77 -0.95 -4.58 6.38
N TYR A 78 0.23 -4.97 5.93
CA TYR A 78 0.72 -6.34 5.99
C TYR A 78 1.86 -6.45 7.00
N GLN A 79 2.01 -7.63 7.59
CA GLN A 79 3.14 -7.98 8.42
C GLN A 79 3.85 -9.18 7.81
N HIS A 80 5.17 -9.06 7.64
CA HIS A 80 6.05 -10.15 7.24
C HIS A 80 7.18 -10.29 8.25
N GLY A 81 7.12 -11.34 9.06
CA GLY A 81 8.03 -11.51 10.20
C GLY A 81 7.90 -10.33 11.18
N ALA A 82 9.02 -9.62 11.41
CA ALA A 82 9.05 -8.42 12.26
C ALA A 82 8.73 -7.13 11.51
N HIS A 83 8.65 -7.16 10.18
CA HIS A 83 8.51 -5.97 9.35
C HIS A 83 7.05 -5.67 9.02
N VAL A 84 6.70 -4.39 9.11
CA VAL A 84 5.40 -3.87 8.69
C VAL A 84 5.54 -3.33 7.28
N ILE A 85 4.63 -3.74 6.40
CA ILE A 85 4.56 -3.29 5.02
C ILE A 85 3.23 -2.57 4.82
N ASN A 86 3.32 -1.28 4.51
CA ASN A 86 2.16 -0.48 4.16
C ASN A 86 1.99 -0.46 2.65
N VAL A 87 0.82 -0.88 2.17
CA VAL A 87 0.45 -0.83 0.76
C VAL A 87 -0.63 0.22 0.58
N PHE A 88 -0.21 1.36 0.06
CA PHE A 88 -1.09 2.46 -0.28
C PHE A 88 -1.69 2.25 -1.67
N ALA A 89 -2.95 2.65 -1.82
CA ALA A 89 -3.68 2.63 -3.08
C ALA A 89 -4.54 3.89 -3.23
N TRP A 90 -4.53 4.50 -4.41
CA TRP A 90 -5.33 5.68 -4.73
C TRP A 90 -5.69 5.70 -6.22
N VAL A 91 -6.56 6.62 -6.65
CA VAL A 91 -6.97 6.72 -8.06
C VAL A 91 -5.78 7.18 -8.89
N ALA A 92 -5.49 6.43 -9.95
CA ALA A 92 -4.36 6.71 -10.82
C ALA A 92 -4.44 8.11 -11.44
N GLY A 93 -3.36 8.87 -11.28
CA GLY A 93 -3.15 10.11 -12.01
C GLY A 93 -2.85 9.89 -13.49
N ARG A 94 -2.72 10.99 -14.24
CA ARG A 94 -2.25 10.95 -15.64
C ARG A 94 -0.73 10.85 -15.78
N ASP A 95 -0.01 11.07 -14.68
CA ASP A 95 1.44 11.09 -14.66
C ASP A 95 2.04 9.69 -14.77
N ALA A 96 3.35 9.59 -15.00
CA ALA A 96 4.04 8.31 -14.96
C ALA A 96 4.23 7.87 -13.50
N LEU A 97 4.19 6.55 -13.25
CA LEU A 97 4.56 6.01 -11.95
C LEU A 97 6.02 6.35 -11.64
N PRO A 98 6.35 6.73 -10.39
CA PRO A 98 7.73 6.86 -9.95
C PRO A 98 8.49 5.54 -10.09
N GLU A 99 9.80 5.61 -10.32
CA GLU A 99 10.65 4.43 -10.24
C GLU A 99 10.73 3.92 -8.80
N ALA A 100 10.83 2.61 -8.64
CA ALA A 100 11.03 2.00 -7.34
C ALA A 100 12.35 2.50 -6.73
N THR A 101 12.29 3.05 -5.53
CA THR A 101 13.43 3.75 -4.91
C THR A 101 13.50 3.47 -3.41
N THR A 102 14.63 3.81 -2.81
CA THR A 102 14.81 3.74 -1.36
C THR A 102 14.93 5.16 -0.81
N ARG A 103 14.09 5.50 0.16
CA ARG A 103 14.06 6.83 0.77
C ARG A 103 14.02 6.71 2.29
N SER A 104 14.93 7.41 2.98
CA SER A 104 15.03 7.41 4.44
C SER A 104 15.13 6.01 5.08
N GLY A 105 15.74 5.04 4.38
CA GLY A 105 15.86 3.65 4.83
C GLY A 105 14.66 2.76 4.52
N TYR A 106 13.59 3.29 3.92
CA TYR A 106 12.43 2.53 3.47
C TYR A 106 12.48 2.30 1.97
N HIS A 107 12.11 1.10 1.53
CA HIS A 107 11.97 0.73 0.14
C HIS A 107 10.55 1.06 -0.34
N LEU A 108 10.43 1.69 -1.51
CA LEU A 108 9.16 2.07 -2.12
C LEU A 108 9.03 1.39 -3.48
N ALA A 109 8.01 0.55 -3.65
CA ALA A 109 7.70 -0.13 -4.89
C ALA A 109 6.37 0.35 -5.45
N PHE A 110 6.37 0.87 -6.67
CA PHE A 110 5.19 1.43 -7.33
C PHE A 110 4.64 0.50 -8.41
N TRP A 111 3.31 0.40 -8.46
CA TRP A 111 2.63 -0.31 -9.53
C TRP A 111 1.22 0.21 -9.82
N ARG A 112 0.63 -0.30 -10.90
CA ARG A 112 -0.76 -0.02 -11.29
C ARG A 112 -1.52 -1.31 -11.52
N VAL A 113 -2.78 -1.31 -11.13
CA VAL A 113 -3.77 -2.35 -11.41
C VAL A 113 -5.06 -1.64 -11.79
N GLY A 114 -5.49 -1.77 -13.04
CA GLY A 114 -6.66 -1.06 -13.55
C GLY A 114 -6.48 0.46 -13.48
N ASN A 115 -7.42 1.15 -12.81
CA ASN A 115 -7.40 2.60 -12.58
C ASN A 115 -6.80 2.99 -11.23
N LEU A 116 -6.16 2.06 -10.51
CA LEU A 116 -5.57 2.30 -9.20
C LEU A 116 -4.05 2.27 -9.27
N GLU A 117 -3.43 3.25 -8.63
CA GLU A 117 -2.00 3.27 -8.33
C GLU A 117 -1.76 2.69 -6.96
N TYR A 118 -0.66 1.96 -6.84
CA TYR A 118 -0.25 1.32 -5.61
C TYR A 118 1.20 1.67 -5.29
N CYS A 119 1.48 1.83 -4.00
CA CYS A 119 2.83 1.93 -3.48
C CYS A 119 2.96 1.05 -2.23
N ALA A 120 3.87 0.08 -2.28
CA ALA A 120 4.30 -0.64 -1.08
C ALA A 120 5.51 0.06 -0.49
N VAL A 121 5.48 0.31 0.81
CA VAL A 121 6.58 0.89 1.56
C VAL A 121 6.86 0.12 2.85
N SER A 122 8.12 -0.23 3.06
CA SER A 122 8.60 -0.98 4.21
C SER A 122 10.11 -0.83 4.38
N ASP A 123 10.60 -1.15 5.58
CA ASP A 123 12.01 -1.37 5.90
C ASP A 123 12.47 -2.81 5.59
N ALA A 124 11.55 -3.70 5.22
CA ALA A 124 11.84 -5.04 4.73
C ALA A 124 12.65 -5.02 3.42
N GLY A 125 13.48 -6.03 3.18
CA GLY A 125 14.31 -6.11 1.98
C GLY A 125 13.54 -6.04 0.65
N TRP A 126 14.26 -5.68 -0.41
CA TRP A 126 13.69 -5.53 -1.76
C TRP A 126 13.02 -6.80 -2.26
N ASP A 127 13.58 -7.97 -2.00
CA ASP A 127 13.01 -9.25 -2.43
C ASP A 127 11.66 -9.53 -1.78
N GLU A 128 11.52 -9.22 -0.48
CA GLU A 128 10.27 -9.33 0.25
C GLU A 128 9.24 -8.34 -0.27
N LEU A 129 9.62 -7.09 -0.50
CA LEU A 129 8.70 -6.07 -1.01
C LEU A 129 8.21 -6.39 -2.43
N ARG A 130 9.13 -6.81 -3.31
CA ARG A 130 8.81 -7.21 -4.69
C ARG A 130 7.97 -8.48 -4.75
N ARG A 131 8.13 -9.40 -3.80
CA ARG A 131 7.28 -10.60 -3.71
C ARG A 131 5.83 -10.22 -3.37
N LEU A 132 5.61 -9.34 -2.40
CA LEU A 132 4.25 -8.85 -2.09
C LEU A 132 3.63 -8.09 -3.26
N GLU A 133 4.40 -7.21 -3.90
CA GLU A 133 3.97 -6.49 -5.11
C GLU A 133 3.45 -7.47 -6.18
N ARG A 134 4.21 -8.54 -6.48
CA ARG A 134 3.81 -9.55 -7.47
C ARG A 134 2.50 -10.25 -7.08
N LEU A 135 2.38 -10.67 -5.82
CA LEU A 135 1.15 -11.33 -5.33
C LEU A 135 -0.09 -10.44 -5.51
N LEU A 136 0.05 -9.15 -5.19
CA LEU A 136 -1.04 -8.18 -5.33
C LEU A 136 -1.36 -7.86 -6.79
N ARG A 137 -0.34 -7.73 -7.66
CA ARG A 137 -0.53 -7.55 -9.10
C ARG A 137 -1.26 -8.74 -9.71
N ASP A 138 -0.85 -9.96 -9.38
CA ASP A 138 -1.46 -11.19 -9.89
C ASP A 138 -2.91 -11.33 -9.43
N LEU A 139 -3.19 -11.04 -8.16
CA LEU A 139 -4.55 -11.04 -7.63
C LEU A 139 -5.42 -10.00 -8.34
N GLY A 140 -4.89 -8.78 -8.52
CA GLY A 140 -5.61 -7.71 -9.18
C GLY A 140 -5.87 -7.98 -10.67
N ALA A 141 -4.94 -8.66 -11.35
CA ALA A 141 -5.16 -9.12 -12.72
C ALA A 141 -6.28 -10.17 -12.80
N ARG A 142 -6.36 -11.08 -11.82
CA ARG A 142 -7.41 -12.12 -11.76
C ARG A 142 -8.79 -11.52 -11.50
N GLU A 143 -8.90 -10.52 -10.63
CA GLU A 143 -10.18 -9.86 -10.33
C GLU A 143 -10.70 -8.97 -11.46
N GLN A 144 -9.83 -8.55 -12.40
CA GLN A 144 -10.21 -7.80 -13.60
C GLN A 144 -10.59 -8.71 -14.78
N MET A 145 -10.34 -10.01 -14.68
CA MET A 145 -10.67 -10.95 -15.75
C MET A 145 -12.15 -11.37 -15.60
N PRO A 146 -13.00 -11.14 -16.63
CA PRO A 146 -14.44 -11.39 -16.58
C PRO A 146 -14.81 -12.88 -16.54
#